data_AF-A0A938RZD1-F1
#
_entry.id   AF-A0A938RZD1-F1
#
_cell.length_a   1.000
_cell.length_b   1.000
_cell.length_c   1.000
_cell.angle_alpha   90.00
_cell.angle_beta   90.00
_cell.angle_gamma   90.00
#
_symmetry.space_group_name_H-M   'P 1'
#
loop_
_entity.id
_entity.type
_entity.pdbx_description
1 polymer ?
#
loop_
_entity_poly.entity_id
_entity_poly.type
_entity_poly.pdbx_seq_one_letter_code
_entity_poly.pdbx_strand_id
1 'polypeptide(L)'
;MSSERIRPPAPIPPSPRVGPRDQNSPIILAALGLKLTHGQAPRGDFGATHGEKSGKETLLRTHWNNQTTGIVNDEVFELRMEPKNWRELEFRN
;
A
#
# COMPACT_ATOMS: atom_id res chain seq x y z
N MET A 1 -8.59 -60.34 6.67
CA MET A 1 -8.49 -59.10 5.87
C MET A 1 -8.83 -57.95 6.81
N SER A 2 -7.87 -57.07 7.12
CA SER A 2 -8.07 -55.97 8.07
C SER A 2 -8.57 -54.73 7.32
N SER A 3 -9.69 -54.16 7.77
CA SER A 3 -10.29 -52.96 7.16
C SER A 3 -9.57 -51.72 7.70
N GLU A 4 -8.74 -51.11 6.88
CA GLU A 4 -8.08 -49.83 7.19
C GLU A 4 -9.09 -48.70 6.99
N ARG A 5 -9.59 -48.14 8.10
CA ARG A 5 -10.50 -47.00 8.08
C ARG A 5 -9.71 -45.75 7.68
N ILE A 6 -9.94 -45.26 6.47
CA ILE A 6 -9.39 -43.98 5.98
C ILE A 6 -9.89 -42.88 6.93
N ARG A 7 -8.96 -42.19 7.61
CA ARG A 7 -9.31 -41.04 8.45
C ARG A 7 -9.70 -39.87 7.53
N PRO A 8 -10.77 -39.12 7.85
CA PRO A 8 -11.09 -37.92 7.09
C PRO A 8 -9.92 -36.92 7.17
N PRO A 9 -9.68 -36.15 6.10
CA PRO A 9 -8.65 -35.13 6.11
C PRO A 9 -8.92 -34.13 7.24
N ALA A 10 -7.85 -33.69 7.90
CA ALA A 10 -7.95 -32.68 8.94
C ALA A 10 -8.60 -31.39 8.38
N PRO A 11 -9.38 -30.65 9.20
CA PRO A 11 -9.93 -29.38 8.78
C PRO A 11 -8.80 -28.43 8.36
N ILE A 12 -9.01 -27.70 7.26
CA ILE A 12 -8.08 -26.66 6.84
C ILE A 12 -8.11 -25.57 7.94
N PRO A 13 -6.96 -25.22 8.54
CA PRO A 13 -6.93 -24.17 9.53
C PRO A 13 -7.41 -22.85 8.92
N PRO A 14 -8.14 -22.00 9.68
CA PRO A 14 -8.56 -20.71 9.18
C PRO A 14 -7.33 -19.89 8.79
N SER A 15 -7.39 -19.23 7.62
CA SER A 15 -6.35 -18.30 7.20
C SER A 15 -6.10 -17.26 8.30
N PRO A 16 -4.84 -16.92 8.62
CA PRO A 16 -4.54 -15.95 9.66
C PRO A 16 -5.27 -14.63 9.34
N ARG A 17 -5.95 -14.10 10.36
CA ARG A 17 -6.61 -12.80 10.26
C ARG A 17 -5.50 -11.74 10.15
N VAL A 18 -5.20 -11.28 8.94
CA VAL A 18 -4.24 -10.19 8.72
C VAL A 18 -4.94 -8.89 9.13
N GLY A 19 -4.71 -8.47 10.37
CA GLY A 19 -5.10 -7.15 10.85
C GLY A 19 -4.23 -6.04 10.25
N PRO A 20 -4.49 -4.78 10.60
CA PRO A 20 -3.61 -3.67 10.24
C PRO A 20 -2.18 -3.99 10.65
N ARG A 21 -1.22 -3.78 9.74
CA ARG A 21 0.20 -3.92 10.05
C ARG A 21 0.83 -2.54 10.03
N ASP A 22 1.46 -2.18 11.13
CA ASP A 22 2.36 -1.04 11.16
C ASP A 22 3.58 -1.37 10.28
N GLN A 23 3.79 -0.56 9.25
CA GLN A 23 4.90 -0.74 8.32
C GLN A 23 5.90 0.40 8.53
N ASN A 24 7.03 0.07 9.16
CA ASN A 24 8.16 0.98 9.26
C ASN A 24 9.17 0.63 8.15
N SER A 25 9.38 1.55 7.22
CA SER A 25 10.32 1.38 6.11
C SER A 25 11.22 2.62 6.02
N PRO A 26 12.49 2.55 6.46
CA PRO A 26 13.41 3.66 6.27
C PRO A 26 13.68 3.84 4.77
N ILE A 27 13.52 5.05 4.27
CA ILE A 27 13.75 5.39 2.87
C ILE A 27 15.02 6.24 2.78
N ILE A 28 16.00 5.75 2.04
CA ILE A 28 17.20 6.52 1.71
C ILE A 28 16.86 7.45 0.55
N LEU A 29 16.73 8.75 0.81
CA LEU A 29 16.36 9.73 -0.22
C LEU A 29 17.36 9.77 -1.39
N ALA A 30 18.65 9.56 -1.11
CA ALA A 30 19.67 9.47 -2.15
C ALA A 30 19.45 8.29 -3.12
N ALA A 31 18.84 7.19 -2.65
CA ALA A 31 18.48 6.06 -3.51
C ALA A 31 17.34 6.41 -4.47
N LEU A 32 16.55 7.45 -4.15
CA LEU A 32 15.54 8.03 -5.04
C LEU A 32 16.12 9.11 -5.98
N GLY A 33 17.44 9.31 -5.97
CA GLY A 33 18.10 10.40 -6.71
C GLY A 33 17.82 11.80 -6.15
N LEU A 34 17.17 11.90 -4.99
CA LEU A 34 16.86 13.17 -4.35
C LEU A 34 18.07 13.67 -3.57
N LYS A 35 18.56 14.86 -3.97
CA LYS A 35 19.58 15.62 -3.25
C LYS A 35 18.91 16.81 -2.59
N LEU A 36 18.50 16.65 -1.33
CA LEU A 36 17.93 17.75 -0.56
C LEU A 36 19.04 18.70 -0.14
N THR A 37 18.94 19.96 -0.55
CA THR A 37 19.75 21.06 -0.01
C THR A 37 18.93 21.83 1.02
N HIS A 38 19.62 22.44 1.98
CA HIS A 38 18.97 23.24 3.01
C HIS A 38 18.08 24.33 2.39
N GLY A 39 16.87 24.51 2.92
CA GLY A 39 15.89 25.47 2.42
C GLY A 39 15.12 25.02 1.17
N GLN A 40 15.33 23.81 0.64
CA GLN A 40 14.46 23.26 -0.39
C GLN A 40 13.13 22.79 0.21
N ALA A 41 12.04 23.09 -0.50
CA ALA A 41 10.70 22.59 -0.23
C ALA A 41 10.26 21.66 -1.37
N PRO A 42 10.77 20.41 -1.44
CA PRO A 42 10.34 19.47 -2.45
C PRO A 42 8.84 19.20 -2.31
N ARG A 43 8.14 19.05 -3.43
CA ARG A 43 6.72 18.69 -3.41
C ARG A 43 6.55 17.18 -3.56
N GLY A 44 5.70 16.59 -2.74
CA GLY A 44 5.39 15.17 -2.77
C GLY A 44 4.08 14.85 -2.06
N ASP A 45 3.72 13.57 -2.07
CA ASP A 45 2.56 13.03 -1.38
C ASP A 45 2.80 11.56 -1.04
N PHE A 46 2.09 11.04 -0.03
CA PHE A 46 2.15 9.65 0.41
C PHE A 46 0.77 9.04 0.35
N GLY A 47 0.67 7.73 0.13
CA GLY A 47 -0.63 7.09 0.01
C GLY A 47 -0.57 5.59 0.22
N ALA A 48 -1.75 5.00 0.39
CA ALA A 48 -1.93 3.57 0.53
C ALA A 48 -2.91 3.05 -0.51
N THR A 49 -2.62 1.86 -1.04
CA THR A 49 -3.51 1.12 -1.92
C THR A 49 -4.11 -0.04 -1.13
N HIS A 50 -5.43 -0.15 -1.11
CA HIS A 50 -6.19 -1.13 -0.35
C HIS A 50 -6.78 -2.11 -1.35
N GLY A 51 -6.33 -3.35 -1.31
CA GLY A 51 -6.86 -4.42 -2.13
C GLY A 51 -8.00 -5.16 -1.45
N GLU A 52 -8.72 -5.96 -2.24
CA GLU A 52 -9.62 -6.96 -1.69
C GLU A 52 -8.86 -8.05 -0.92
N LYS A 53 -9.56 -8.82 -0.09
CA LYS A 53 -8.94 -9.87 0.74
C LYS A 53 -8.21 -10.94 -0.08
N SER A 54 -8.63 -11.15 -1.32
CA SER A 54 -8.00 -12.13 -2.22
C SER A 54 -6.67 -11.63 -2.81
N GLY A 55 -6.42 -10.31 -2.75
CA GLY A 55 -5.22 -9.66 -3.27
C GLY A 55 -5.19 -9.49 -4.79
N LYS A 56 -6.29 -9.80 -5.50
CA LYS A 56 -6.34 -9.74 -6.97
C LYS A 56 -6.71 -8.36 -7.50
N GLU A 57 -7.51 -7.61 -6.76
CA GLU A 57 -7.97 -6.29 -7.17
C GLU A 57 -7.62 -5.25 -6.11
N THR A 58 -7.19 -4.09 -6.60
CA THR A 58 -7.18 -2.86 -5.81
C THR A 58 -8.62 -2.36 -5.71
N LEU A 59 -9.05 -1.92 -4.53
CA LEU A 59 -10.40 -1.37 -4.28
C LEU A 59 -10.40 0.10 -3.87
N LEU A 60 -9.33 0.59 -3.25
CA LEU A 60 -9.24 1.97 -2.82
C LEU A 60 -7.80 2.47 -2.83
N ARG A 61 -7.56 3.68 -3.34
CA ARG A 61 -6.33 4.44 -3.07
C ARG A 61 -6.65 5.67 -2.22
N THR A 62 -5.89 5.82 -1.15
CA THR A 62 -5.89 7.04 -0.32
C THR A 62 -4.55 7.74 -0.46
N HIS A 63 -4.58 9.05 -0.33
CA HIS A 63 -3.40 9.90 -0.31
C HIS A 63 -3.48 10.82 0.91
N TRP A 64 -2.33 11.28 1.37
CA TRP A 64 -2.23 12.16 2.52
C TRP A 64 -2.75 13.55 2.15
N ASN A 65 -2.24 14.15 1.07
CA ASN A 65 -2.62 15.50 0.70
C ASN A 65 -3.62 15.57 -0.44
N ASN A 66 -3.51 14.72 -1.46
CA ASN A 66 -4.48 14.66 -2.53
C ASN A 66 -5.80 14.03 -2.05
N GLN A 67 -6.75 14.87 -1.61
CA GLN A 67 -8.05 14.42 -1.09
C GLN A 67 -8.99 13.87 -2.17
N THR A 68 -8.58 13.85 -3.44
CA THR A 68 -9.24 13.13 -4.53
C THR A 68 -8.99 11.62 -4.36
N THR A 69 -9.41 11.09 -3.21
CA THR A 69 -9.33 9.68 -2.80
C THR A 69 -10.59 8.93 -3.26
N GLY A 70 -10.56 7.60 -3.27
CA GLY A 70 -11.73 6.81 -3.70
C GLY A 70 -11.82 6.52 -5.20
N ILE A 71 -10.78 6.87 -5.96
CA ILE A 71 -10.68 6.55 -7.39
C ILE A 71 -10.10 5.14 -7.51
N VAL A 72 -10.93 4.12 -7.77
CA VAL A 72 -10.45 2.77 -8.10
C VAL A 72 -11.42 1.95 -8.96
N ASN A 73 -10.91 1.60 -10.14
CA ASN A 73 -10.71 0.26 -10.66
C ASN A 73 -9.29 0.24 -11.30
N ASP A 74 -8.71 -0.90 -11.68
CA ASP A 74 -7.39 -0.97 -12.38
C ASP A 74 -7.45 -0.39 -13.83
N GLU A 75 -8.19 0.69 -14.01
CA GLU A 75 -8.35 1.41 -15.25
C GLU A 75 -7.21 2.43 -15.40
N VAL A 76 -6.52 2.35 -16.54
CA VAL A 76 -5.28 3.08 -16.85
C VAL A 76 -5.40 4.59 -16.61
N PHE A 77 -6.60 5.16 -16.72
CA PHE A 77 -6.87 6.59 -16.59
C PHE A 77 -7.00 7.05 -15.12
N GLU A 78 -7.35 6.14 -14.23
CA GLU A 78 -7.56 6.38 -12.80
C GLU A 78 -6.27 6.34 -11.99
N LEU A 79 -5.23 5.68 -12.52
CA LEU A 79 -3.91 5.58 -11.92
C LEU A 79 -3.03 6.83 -12.12
N ARG A 80 -3.61 7.93 -12.63
CA ARG A 80 -2.86 9.13 -12.97
C ARG A 80 -2.33 9.84 -11.72
N MET A 81 -1.03 10.07 -11.68
CA MET A 81 -0.45 10.97 -10.70
C MET A 81 -0.91 12.41 -10.94
N GLU A 82 -1.30 13.12 -9.89
CA GLU A 82 -1.67 14.54 -9.96
C GLU A 82 -0.70 15.45 -9.19
N PRO A 83 0.52 15.73 -9.70
CA PRO A 83 1.52 16.55 -9.00
C PRO A 83 1.04 17.93 -8.57
N LYS A 84 0.04 18.50 -9.28
CA LYS A 84 -0.62 19.76 -8.90
C LYS A 84 -1.19 19.71 -7.48
N ASN A 85 -1.61 18.53 -7.00
CA ASN A 85 -2.23 18.32 -5.69
C ASN A 85 -1.20 17.88 -4.63
N TRP A 86 0.11 17.91 -4.88
CA TRP A 86 1.13 17.58 -3.87
C TRP A 86 1.37 18.75 -2.91
N ARG A 87 1.85 18.48 -1.69
CA ARG A 87 2.31 19.52 -0.74
C ARG A 87 3.83 19.57 -0.67
N GLU A 88 4.31 20.66 -0.09
CA GLU A 88 5.70 20.79 0.34
C GLU A 88 5.99 19.81 1.48
N LEU A 89 7.12 19.11 1.36
CA LEU A 89 7.65 18.25 2.41
C LEU A 89 8.72 19.04 3.16
N GLU A 90 8.47 19.26 4.46
CA GLU A 90 9.40 19.96 5.33
C GLU A 90 10.26 18.96 6.11
N PHE A 91 11.58 19.01 5.90
CA PHE A 91 12.55 18.21 6.64
C PHE A 91 13.17 19.09 7.73
N ARG A 92 12.91 18.75 9.00
CA ARG A 92 13.47 19.44 10.16
C ARG A 92 14.60 18.62 10.77
N ASN A 93 15.65 19.31 11.19
CA ASN A 93 16.72 18.75 12.02
C ASN A 93 16.33 18.77 13.50
#